data_AF-A0A058ZKV8-F1
#
_entry.id   AF-A0A058ZKV8-F1
#
_cell.length_a   1.000
_cell.length_b   1.000
_cell.length_c   1.000
_cell.angle_alpha   90.00
_cell.angle_beta   90.00
_cell.angle_gamma   90.00
#
_symmetry.space_group_name_H-M   'P 1'
#
loop_
_entity.id
_entity.type
_entity.pdbx_description
1 polymer ?
#
loop_
_entity_poly.entity_id
_entity_poly.type
_entity_poly.pdbx_seq_one_letter_code
_entity_poly.pdbx_strand_id
1 'polypeptide(L)' 'MTDKLAGAARNTALIELQSAGWELTPDRDAIQKTFNFANFIDAFGWMSRVALW' A
#
# COMPACT_ATOMS: atom_id res chain seq x y z
N MET A 1 1.47 17.83 -11.62
CA MET A 1 0.39 16.88 -11.98
C MET A 1 1.06 15.54 -12.13
N THR A 2 0.61 14.52 -11.40
CA THR A 2 1.13 13.15 -11.54
C THR A 2 0.09 12.35 -12.29
N ASP A 3 0.48 11.73 -13.39
CA ASP A 3 -0.44 10.95 -14.22
C ASP A 3 -0.80 9.62 -13.55
N LYS A 4 -2.02 9.15 -13.79
CA LYS A 4 -2.47 7.85 -13.31
C LYS A 4 -1.69 6.73 -13.99
N LEU A 5 -1.34 5.70 -13.22
CA LEU A 5 -0.80 4.47 -13.76
C LEU A 5 -1.85 3.79 -14.68
N ALA A 6 -1.43 3.34 -15.86
CA ALA A 6 -2.32 2.78 -16.87
C ALA A 6 -1.72 1.54 -17.56
N GLY A 7 -2.59 0.77 -18.22
CA GLY A 7 -2.21 -0.36 -19.08
C GLY A 7 -1.38 -1.43 -18.37
N ALA A 8 -0.40 -1.98 -19.08
CA ALA A 8 0.44 -3.08 -18.58
C ALA A 8 1.21 -2.71 -17.30
N ALA A 9 1.72 -1.47 -17.20
CA ALA A 9 2.45 -1.00 -16.03
C ALA A 9 1.58 -1.04 -14.75
N ARG A 10 0.29 -0.66 -14.88
CA ARG A 10 -0.67 -0.76 -13.78
C ARG A 10 -0.91 -2.22 -13.37
N ASN A 11 -1.12 -3.09 -14.34
CA ASN A 11 -1.44 -4.49 -14.06
C ASN A 11 -0.26 -5.20 -13.39
N THR A 12 0.97 -5.00 -13.85
CA THR A 12 2.17 -5.57 -13.23
C THR A 12 2.34 -5.10 -11.80
N ALA A 13 2.24 -3.79 -11.54
CA ALA A 13 2.36 -3.25 -10.18
C ALA A 13 1.27 -3.77 -9.25
N LEU A 14 0.02 -3.89 -9.73
CA LEU A 14 -1.07 -4.43 -8.92
C LEU A 14 -0.88 -5.90 -8.57
N ILE A 15 -0.38 -6.73 -9.50
CA ILE A 15 -0.10 -8.15 -9.22
C ILE A 15 0.95 -8.29 -8.13
N GLU A 16 2.05 -7.53 -8.22
CA GLU A 16 3.10 -7.53 -7.20
C GLU A 16 2.56 -7.07 -5.83
N LEU A 17 1.80 -5.97 -5.78
CA LEU A 17 1.23 -5.44 -4.55
C LEU A 17 0.19 -6.39 -3.93
N GLN A 18 -0.60 -7.07 -4.75
CA GLN A 18 -1.54 -8.10 -4.30
C GLN A 18 -0.82 -9.30 -3.67
N SER A 19 0.30 -9.74 -4.26
CA SER A 19 1.13 -10.78 -3.64
C SER A 19 1.71 -10.36 -2.29
N ALA A 20 1.92 -9.05 -2.10
CA ALA A 20 2.33 -8.46 -0.84
C ALA A 20 1.16 -8.16 0.11
N GLY A 21 -0.08 -8.55 -0.22
CA GLY A 21 -1.27 -8.40 0.62
C GLY A 21 -1.94 -7.03 0.56
N TRP A 22 -1.70 -6.25 -0.49
CA TRP A 22 -2.49 -5.04 -0.78
C TRP A 22 -3.74 -5.38 -1.59
N GLU A 23 -4.80 -4.63 -1.36
CA GLU A 23 -6.10 -4.84 -2.00
C GLU A 23 -6.60 -3.55 -2.64
N LEU A 24 -7.37 -3.67 -3.72
CA LEU A 24 -8.08 -2.54 -4.31
C LEU A 24 -9.23 -2.12 -3.41
N THR A 25 -9.38 -0.81 -3.19
CA THR A 25 -10.53 -0.27 -2.48
C THR A 25 -11.79 -0.32 -3.36
N PRO A 26 -12.96 -0.71 -2.83
CA PRO A 26 -14.18 -0.85 -3.64
C PRO A 26 -14.81 0.50 -4.03
N ASP A 27 -14.54 1.56 -3.26
CA ASP A 27 -15.19 2.87 -3.35
C ASP A 27 -14.39 3.89 -4.19
N ARG A 28 -13.11 3.63 -4.47
CA ARG A 28 -12.25 4.54 -5.21
C ARG A 28 -11.06 3.84 -5.88
N ASP A 29 -10.39 4.55 -6.78
CA ASP A 29 -9.15 4.13 -7.44
C ASP A 29 -7.95 4.26 -6.48
N ALA A 30 -7.89 3.39 -5.47
CA ALA A 30 -6.83 3.31 -4.47
C ALA A 30 -6.56 1.87 -4.04
N ILE A 31 -5.48 1.69 -3.29
CA ILE A 31 -5.11 0.43 -2.64
C ILE A 31 -5.09 0.60 -1.12
N GLN A 32 -5.32 -0.47 -0.39
CA GLN A 32 -5.25 -0.51 1.07
C GLN A 32 -4.59 -1.81 1.56
N LYS A 33 -3.98 -1.74 2.74
CA LYS A 33 -3.48 -2.89 3.48
C LYS A 33 -3.51 -2.60 4.98
N THR A 34 -3.99 -3.56 5.76
CA THR A 34 -3.96 -3.48 7.23
C THR A 34 -2.71 -4.19 7.74
N PHE A 35 -1.91 -3.49 8.53
CA PHE A 35 -0.76 -4.05 9.24
C PHE A 35 -1.13 -4.22 10.72
N ASN A 36 -0.95 -5.43 11.25
CA ASN A 36 -1.20 -5.73 12.66
C ASN A 36 0.11 -5.97 13.39
N PHE A 37 0.29 -5.33 14.54
CA PHE A 37 1.51 -5.39 15.34
C PHE A 37 1.18 -5.87 16.75
N ALA A 38 2.17 -6.40 17.47
CA ALA A 38 1.99 -6.93 18.82
C ALA A 38 1.65 -5.84 19.86
N ASN A 39 2.10 -4.61 19.64
CA ASN A 39 1.88 -3.48 20.52
C ASN A 39 2.03 -2.14 19.77
N PHE A 40 1.75 -1.04 20.48
CA PHE A 40 1.81 0.31 19.92
C PHE A 40 3.23 0.77 19.57
N ILE A 41 4.25 0.38 20.33
CA ILE A 41 5.64 0.81 20.09
C ILE A 41 6.13 0.29 18.73
N ASP A 42 5.83 -0.96 18.42
CA ASP A 42 6.19 -1.57 17.13
C ASP A 42 5.45 -0.91 15.97
N ALA A 43 4.14 -0.67 16.12
CA ALA A 43 3.32 0.01 15.11
C ALA A 43 3.83 1.43 14.84
N PHE A 44 4.06 2.21 15.89
CA PHE A 44 4.49 3.60 15.76
C PHE A 44 5.94 3.71 15.24
N GLY A 45 6.81 2.77 15.61
CA GLY A 45 8.15 2.63 15.06
C GLY A 45 8.12 2.36 13.55
N TRP A 46 7.22 1.49 13.08
CA TRP A 46 6.99 1.28 11.65
C TRP A 46 6.46 2.54 10.97
N MET A 47 5.47 3.22 11.55
CA MET A 47 4.92 4.48 11.00
C MET A 47 5.98 5.57 10.85
N SER A 48 6.88 5.70 11.83
CA SER A 48 7.97 6.68 11.79
C SER A 48 8.94 6.41 10.63
N ARG A 49 9.20 5.13 10.31
CA ARG A 49 10.01 4.75 9.14
C ARG A 49 9.28 5.09 7.84
N VAL A 50 7.98 4.85 7.75
CA VAL A 50 7.18 5.23 6.57
C VAL A 50 7.13 6.75 6.37
N ALA A 51 7.14 7.53 7.46
CA ALA A 51 7.01 8.99 7.40
C ALA A 51 8.29 9.71 6.98
N LEU A 52 9.46 9.16 7.33
CA LEU A 52 10.74 9.86 7.25
C LEU A 52 11.73 9.28 6.23
N TRP A 53 11.41 8.13 5.63
CA TRP A 53 12.33 7.39 4.77
C TRP A 53 11.76 7.17 3.37
#